data_AF-A0A7C3PUB8-F1
#
_entry.id   AF-A0A7C3PUB8-F1
#
_cell.length_a   1.000
_cell.length_b   1.000
_cell.length_c   1.000
_cell.angle_alpha   90.00
_cell.angle_beta   90.00
_cell.angle_gamma   90.00
#
_symmetry.space_group_name_H-M   'P 1'
#
loop_
_entity.id
_entity.type
_entity.pdbx_description
1 polymer ?
#
loop_
_entity_poly.entity_id
_entity_poly.type
_entity_poly.pdbx_seq_one_letter_code
_entity_poly.pdbx_strand_id
1 'polypeptide(L)' 'MYYLETNLYDAKTEELVWSAQSRTYDVLNLPSFSKEFSRSIVKEMRKDGILKGEPQKKKKA' A
#
# COMPACT_ATOMS: atom_id res chain seq x y z
N MET A 1 -13.31 14.43 4.26
CA MET A 1 -11.92 13.95 4.48
C MET A 1 -12.01 12.56 5.05
N TYR A 2 -11.39 11.59 4.39
CA TYR A 2 -11.46 10.18 4.76
C TYR A 2 -10.09 9.69 5.22
N TYR A 3 -10.12 8.79 6.20
CA TYR A 3 -8.94 8.12 6.72
C TYR A 3 -9.08 6.63 6.40
N LEU A 4 -8.05 6.04 5.84
CA LEU A 4 -8.03 4.61 5.53
C LEU A 4 -6.83 3.98 6.24
N GLU A 5 -7.13 2.94 7.00
CA GLU A 5 -6.13 2.15 7.70
C GLU A 5 -5.80 0.91 6.87
N THR A 6 -4.54 0.51 6.89
CA THR A 6 -4.05 -0.69 6.21
C THR A 6 -3.17 -1.45 7.17
N ASN A 7 -3.56 -2.69 7.47
CA ASN A 7 -2.86 -3.57 8.38
C ASN A 7 -2.40 -4.82 7.61
N LEU A 8 -1.14 -5.18 7.81
CA LEU A 8 -0.52 -6.39 7.28
C LEU A 8 -0.27 -7.34 8.45
N TYR A 9 -0.76 -8.57 8.32
CA TYR A 9 -0.62 -9.61 9.33
C TYR A 9 0.21 -10.77 8.79
N ASP A 10 0.90 -11.48 9.69
CA ASP A 10 1.40 -12.81 9.38
C ASP A 10 0.21 -13.78 9.28
N ALA A 11 0.11 -14.50 8.16
CA ALA A 11 -1.04 -15.35 7.88
C ALA A 11 -1.12 -16.62 8.76
N LYS A 12 -0.04 -16.99 9.46
CA LYS A 12 0.00 -18.17 10.33
C LYS A 12 -0.20 -17.81 11.79
N THR A 13 0.42 -16.72 12.25
CA THR A 13 0.38 -16.31 13.66
C THR A 13 -0.70 -15.27 13.95
N GLU A 14 -1.28 -14.67 12.92
CA GLU A 14 -2.21 -13.53 13.00
C GLU A 14 -1.58 -12.27 13.65
N GLU A 15 -0.26 -12.25 13.80
CA GLU A 15 0.44 -11.12 14.38
C GLU A 15 0.45 -9.94 13.43
N LEU A 16 0.23 -8.73 13.96
CA LEU A 16 0.36 -7.48 13.21
C LEU A 16 1.83 -7.24 12.88
N VAL A 17 2.16 -7.28 11.59
CA VAL A 17 3.52 -7.08 11.07
C VAL A 17 3.77 -5.61 10.72
N TRP A 18 2.75 -4.93 10.20
CA TRP A 18 2.86 -3.53 9.79
C TRP A 18 1.49 -2.87 9.72
N SER A 19 1.43 -1.58 10.05
CA SER A 19 0.22 -0.78 9.92
C SER A 19 0.55 0.61 9.37
N ALA A 20 -0.40 1.17 8.63
CA ALA A 20 -0.34 2.55 8.18
C ALA A 20 -1.73 3.18 8.09
N GLN A 21 -1.74 4.50 8.23
CA GLN A 21 -2.94 5.31 8.03
C GLN A 21 -2.70 6.31 6.90
N SER A 22 -3.64 6.35 5.96
CA SER A 22 -3.64 7.31 4.85
C SER A 22 -4.81 8.29 4.97
N ARG A 23 -4.65 9.47 4.38
CA ARG A 23 -5.68 10.51 4.31
C ARG A 23 -6.01 10.77 2.85
N THR A 24 -7.28 10.73 2.48
CA THR A 24 -7.75 11.08 1.13
C THR A 24 -8.95 12.02 1.18
N TYR A 25 -9.05 12.87 0.17
CA TYR A 25 -10.21 13.74 -0.06
C TYR A 25 -11.07 13.25 -1.22
N ASP A 26 -10.56 12.31 -2.03
CA ASP A 26 -11.22 11.82 -3.24
C ASP A 26 -11.51 10.31 -3.12
N VAL A 27 -12.80 9.98 -3.10
CA VAL A 27 -13.34 8.62 -3.18
C VAL A 27 -14.30 8.47 -4.38
N LEU A 28 -14.41 9.50 -5.22
CA LEU A 28 -15.43 9.60 -6.26
C LEU A 28 -15.08 8.76 -7.50
N ASN A 29 -13.78 8.55 -7.75
CA ASN A 29 -13.29 7.67 -8.82
C ASN A 29 -12.55 6.45 -8.25
N LEU A 30 -13.34 5.41 -7.92
CA LEU A 30 -12.85 4.21 -7.26
C LEU A 30 -11.69 3.49 -7.99
N PRO A 31 -11.70 3.34 -9.34
CA PRO A 31 -10.57 2.73 -10.05
C PRO A 31 -9.24 3.51 -9.93
N SER A 32 -9.26 4.83 -10.12
CA SER A 32 -8.06 5.65 -10.02
C SER A 32 -7.53 5.68 -8.59
N PHE A 33 -8.43 5.89 -7.64
CA PHE A 33 -8.15 5.86 -6.22
C PHE A 33 -7.50 4.54 -5.80
N SER A 34 -8.11 3.40 -6.14
CA SER A 34 -7.59 2.07 -5.78
C SER A 34 -6.16 1.85 -6.29
N LYS A 35 -5.86 2.26 -7.53
CA LYS A 35 -4.54 2.11 -8.13
C LYS A 35 -3.48 2.99 -7.45
N GLU A 36 -3.81 4.24 -7.15
CA GLU A 36 -2.89 5.17 -6.49
C GLU A 36 -2.67 4.81 -5.02
N PHE A 37 -3.74 4.38 -4.35
CA PHE A 37 -3.69 3.89 -2.99
C PHE A 37 -2.79 2.65 -2.86
N SER A 38 -2.98 1.65 -3.74
CA SER A 38 -2.13 0.46 -3.79
C SER A 38 -0.65 0.79 -4.02
N ARG A 39 -0.36 1.76 -4.91
CA ARG A 39 1.01 2.22 -5.16
C ARG A 39 1.63 2.88 -3.93
N SER A 40 0.84 3.67 -3.22
CA SER A 40 1.29 4.36 -2.00
C SER A 40 1.61 3.37 -0.89
N ILE A 41 0.76 2.36 -0.67
CA ILE A 41 1.01 1.27 0.29
C ILE A 41 2.33 0.55 -0.02
N VAL A 42 2.51 0.10 -1.27
CA VAL A 42 3.73 -0.62 -1.67
C VAL A 42 4.98 0.26 -1.52
N LYS A 43 4.87 1.55 -1.79
CA LYS A 43 5.98 2.50 -1.62
C LYS A 43 6.38 2.64 -0.15
N GLU A 44 5.43 2.83 0.76
CA GLU A 44 5.72 2.94 2.20
C GLU A 44 6.24 1.61 2.75
N MET A 45 5.64 0.47 2.41
CA MET A 45 6.14 -0.84 2.84
C MET A 45 7.58 -1.13 2.38
N ARG A 46 8.02 -0.63 1.22
CA ARG A 46 9.41 -0.73 0.79
C ARG A 46 10.33 0.18 1.61
N LYS A 47 9.90 1.42 1.85
CA LYS A 47 10.64 2.40 2.66
C LYS A 47 10.85 1.89 4.09
N ASP A 48 9.84 1.21 4.63
CA ASP A 48 9.88 0.63 5.98
C ASP A 48 10.58 -0.74 6.01
N GLY A 49 11.09 -1.23 4.87
CA GLY A 49 11.86 -2.48 4.78
C GLY A 49 11.02 -3.77 4.83
N ILE A 50 9.69 -3.67 4.85
CA ILE A 50 8.76 -4.81 4.86
C ILE A 50 8.83 -5.57 3.52
N LEU A 51 8.81 -4.85 2.40
CA LEU A 51 8.94 -5.43 1.07
C LEU A 51 10.36 -5.25 0.52
N LYS A 52 10.99 -6.36 0.11
CA LYS A 52 12.30 -6.36 -0.54
C LYS A 52 12.15 -6.37 -2.07
N GLY A 53 12.91 -5.52 -2.76
CA GLY A 53 13.01 -5.50 -4.23
C GLY A 53 12.76 -4.13 -4.87
N GLU A 54 13.63 -3.77 -5.83
CA GLU A 54 13.55 -2.55 -6.64
C GLU A 54 12.23 -2.46 -7.44
N PRO A 55 11.76 -1.25 -7.80
CA PRO A 55 10.64 -1.10 -8.73
C PRO A 55 10.95 -1.83 -10.03
N GLN A 56 10.16 -2.85 -10.39
CA GLN A 56 10.34 -3.54 -11.67
C GLN A 56 10.20 -2.52 -12.80
N LYS A 57 11.31 -2.17 -13.45
CA LYS A 57 11.29 -1.44 -14.72
C LYS A 57 10.49 -2.30 -15.69
N LYS A 58 9.33 -1.82 -16.15
CA LYS A 58 8.60 -2.46 -17.24
C LYS A 58 9.60 -2.61 -18.39
N LYS A 59 9.98 -3.84 -18.73
CA LYS A 59 10.69 -4.11 -19.98
C LYS A 59 9.77 -3.61 -21.08
N LYS A 60 10.20 -2.58 -21.82
CA LYS A 60 9.55 -2.24 -23.09
C LYS A 60 9.72 -3.47 -23.98
N ALA A 61 8.60 -4.10 -24.33
CA ALA A 61 8.55 -5.06 -25.42
C ALA A 61 8.68 -4.31 -26.74
#